data_AF-A0A351F4T5-F1
#
_entry.id   AF-A0A351F4T5-F1
#
_cell.length_a   1.000
_cell.length_b   1.000
_cell.length_c   1.000
_cell.angle_alpha   90.00
_cell.angle_beta   90.00
_cell.angle_gamma   90.00
#
_symmetry.space_group_name_H-M   'P 1'
#
loop_
_entity.id
_entity.type
_entity.pdbx_description
1 polymer ?
#
loop_
_entity_poly.entity_id
_entity_poly.type
_entity_poly.pdbx_seq_one_letter_code
_entity_poly.pdbx_strand_id
1 'polypeptide(L)'
;MSMFQYIAQHPWVGVALVLLIALTVFVWCKAITSGKRRNEEREKIIADLEREKALRNEFRNPDESTFSEDKDDYRLIVGMCANVQMKLEKASNMNEAFSELSEVKKNAYCLGYVFEDSKNKLSEYFRSNGEPLLSASKNAVNEVIGGDFGEIFNKEFVMLDENDETTSVDNDLLSKYDGQFSNLISEKGAEIYKKAADYIRSNKDEFLA
;
A
#
# COMPACT_ATOMS: atom_id res chain seq x y z
N MET A 1 30.77 -48.38 34.69
CA MET A 1 29.45 -47.94 35.21
C MET A 1 28.62 -47.57 34.00
N SER A 2 27.46 -48.20 33.78
CA SER A 2 26.66 -47.86 32.58
C SER A 2 26.05 -46.47 32.73
N MET A 3 25.84 -45.76 31.62
CA MET A 3 25.25 -44.41 31.61
C MET A 3 23.91 -44.37 32.37
N PHE A 4 23.13 -45.45 32.27
CA PHE A 4 21.87 -45.63 33.00
C PHE A 4 22.05 -45.76 34.52
N GLN A 5 23.12 -46.41 34.99
CA GLN A 5 23.43 -46.50 36.43
C GLN A 5 23.86 -45.15 37.01
N TYR A 6 24.54 -44.30 36.23
CA TYR A 6 24.95 -42.96 36.65
C TYR A 6 23.76 -41.99 36.74
N ILE A 7 22.84 -42.05 35.77
CA ILE A 7 21.60 -41.27 35.78
C ILE A 7 20.68 -41.68 36.95
N ALA A 8 20.63 -42.98 37.28
CA ALA A 8 19.86 -43.48 38.42
C ALA A 8 20.41 -43.02 39.79
N GLN A 9 21.72 -42.84 39.91
CA GLN A 9 22.35 -42.30 41.13
C GLN A 9 22.32 -40.76 41.21
N HIS A 10 22.23 -40.09 40.07
CA HIS A 10 22.22 -38.63 39.98
C HIS A 10 21.05 -38.14 39.13
N PRO A 11 19.82 -38.15 39.66
CA PRO A 11 18.60 -37.82 38.93
C PRO A 11 18.59 -36.40 38.33
N TRP A 12 19.36 -35.47 38.90
CA TRP A 12 19.57 -34.12 38.37
C TRP A 12 20.24 -34.12 36.98
N VAL A 13 21.08 -35.13 36.67
CA VAL A 13 21.70 -35.30 35.35
C VAL A 13 20.65 -35.66 34.29
N GLY A 14 19.69 -36.52 34.66
CA GLY A 14 18.56 -36.86 33.80
C GLY A 14 17.68 -35.65 33.49
N VAL A 15 17.38 -34.84 34.51
CA VAL A 15 16.62 -33.58 34.34
C VAL A 15 17.37 -32.59 33.45
N ALA A 16 18.68 -32.40 33.68
CA ALA A 16 19.50 -31.50 32.87
C ALA A 16 19.53 -31.93 31.38
N LEU A 17 19.57 -33.24 31.11
CA LEU A 17 19.59 -33.77 29.75
C LEU A 17 18.26 -33.55 29.03
N VAL A 18 17.13 -33.77 29.70
CA VAL A 18 15.79 -33.47 29.15
C VAL A 18 15.64 -31.98 28.87
N LEU A 19 16.16 -31.11 29.75
CA LEU A 19 16.11 -29.66 29.58
C LEU A 19 16.95 -29.20 28.39
N LEU A 20 18.11 -29.80 28.17
CA LEU A 20 18.93 -29.55 26.97
C LEU A 20 18.24 -30.00 25.68
N ILE A 21 17.58 -31.16 25.68
CA ILE A 21 16.81 -31.64 24.52
C ILE A 21 15.61 -30.71 24.24
N ALA A 22 14.91 -30.24 25.27
CA ALA A 22 13.80 -29.30 25.10
C ALA A 22 14.29 -27.95 24.52
N LEU A 23 15.44 -27.45 24.97
CA LEU A 23 16.04 -26.22 24.45
C LEU A 23 16.47 -26.37 22.98
N THR A 24 17.08 -27.50 22.60
CA THR A 24 17.50 -27.71 21.20
C THR A 24 16.31 -27.81 20.26
N VAL A 25 15.24 -28.52 20.65
CA VAL A 25 13.98 -28.58 19.88
C VAL A 25 13.34 -27.19 19.78
N PHE A 26 13.30 -26.42 20.87
CA PHE A 26 12.74 -25.07 20.87
C PHE A 26 13.49 -24.12 19.91
N VAL A 27 14.82 -24.15 19.91
CA VAL A 27 15.64 -23.35 18.99
C VAL A 27 15.42 -23.77 17.52
N TRP A 28 15.29 -25.07 17.24
CA TRP A 28 14.98 -25.58 15.90
C TRP A 28 13.59 -25.15 15.43
N CYS A 29 12.55 -25.28 16.27
CA CYS A 29 11.21 -24.80 15.95
C CYS A 29 11.22 -23.29 15.64
N LYS A 30 11.90 -22.48 16.46
CA LYS A 30 12.00 -21.02 16.26
C LYS A 30 12.74 -20.67 14.96
N ALA A 31 13.81 -21.40 14.63
CA ALA A 31 14.55 -21.22 13.38
C ALA A 31 13.72 -21.60 12.15
N ILE A 32 12.95 -22.69 12.20
CA ILE A 32 12.05 -23.11 11.12
C ILE A 32 10.91 -22.10 10.93
N THR A 33 10.28 -21.62 12.01
CA THR A 33 9.22 -20.59 11.91
C THR A 33 9.75 -19.26 11.39
N SER A 34 10.96 -18.85 11.80
CA SER A 34 11.61 -17.65 11.27
C SER A 34 11.99 -17.80 9.80
N GLY A 35 12.46 -18.99 9.40
CA GLY A 35 12.75 -19.32 8.01
C GLY A 35 11.51 -19.28 7.11
N LYS A 36 10.38 -19.85 7.56
CA LYS A 36 9.10 -19.82 6.83
C LYS A 36 8.58 -18.39 6.67
N ARG A 37 8.53 -17.61 7.74
CA ARG A 37 8.08 -16.21 7.69
C ARG A 37 8.94 -15.36 6.75
N ARG A 38 10.27 -15.52 6.80
CA ARG A 38 11.18 -14.83 5.89
C ARG A 38 11.01 -15.28 4.44
N ASN A 39 10.65 -16.55 4.20
CA ASN A 39 10.39 -17.05 2.86
C ASN A 39 9.07 -16.50 2.30
N GLU A 40 8.01 -16.48 3.11
CA GLU A 40 6.72 -15.87 2.76
C GLU A 40 6.86 -14.35 2.50
N GLU A 41 7.62 -13.63 3.34
CA GLU A 41 7.93 -12.21 3.11
C GLU A 41 8.74 -12.01 1.82
N ARG A 42 9.71 -12.88 1.53
CA ARG A 42 10.46 -12.85 0.27
C ARG A 42 9.58 -13.15 -0.94
N GLU A 43 8.71 -14.14 -0.87
CA GLU A 43 7.78 -14.49 -1.94
C GLU A 43 6.80 -13.36 -2.21
N LYS A 44 6.28 -12.69 -1.16
CA LYS A 44 5.45 -11.48 -1.32
C LYS A 44 6.22 -10.36 -1.99
N ILE A 45 7.44 -10.05 -1.55
CA ILE A 45 8.28 -9.02 -2.17
C ILE A 45 8.56 -9.35 -3.64
N ILE A 46 8.86 -10.61 -3.97
CA ILE A 46 9.09 -11.03 -5.36
C ILE A 46 7.82 -10.86 -6.20
N ALA A 47 6.66 -11.29 -5.69
CA ALA A 47 5.38 -11.13 -6.38
C ALA A 47 5.02 -9.66 -6.62
N ASP A 48 5.26 -8.80 -5.62
CA ASP A 48 5.03 -7.36 -5.73
C ASP A 48 5.97 -6.72 -6.76
N LEU A 49 7.25 -7.09 -6.77
CA LEU A 49 8.23 -6.65 -7.77
C LEU A 49 7.87 -7.11 -9.19
N GLU A 50 7.39 -8.35 -9.35
CA GLU A 50 6.95 -8.86 -10.64
C GLU A 50 5.71 -8.12 -11.14
N ARG A 51 4.74 -7.86 -10.25
CA ARG A 51 3.55 -7.06 -10.55
C ARG A 51 3.92 -5.64 -10.96
N GLU A 52 4.80 -4.98 -10.20
CA GLU A 52 5.26 -3.63 -10.50
C GLU A 52 6.03 -3.57 -11.83
N LYS A 53 6.91 -4.54 -12.08
CA LYS A 53 7.64 -4.65 -13.34
C LYS A 53 6.70 -4.86 -14.54
N ALA A 54 5.68 -5.68 -14.39
CA ALA A 54 4.66 -5.89 -15.42
C ALA A 54 3.89 -4.60 -15.71
N LEU A 55 3.43 -3.90 -14.66
CA LEU A 55 2.80 -2.58 -14.77
C LEU A 55 3.68 -1.57 -15.50
N ARG A 56 4.94 -1.44 -15.05
CA ARG A 56 5.89 -0.51 -15.66
C ARG A 56 6.14 -0.83 -17.12
N ASN A 57 6.23 -2.10 -17.50
CA ASN A 57 6.43 -2.48 -18.90
C ASN A 57 5.20 -2.18 -19.77
N GLU A 58 4.01 -2.51 -19.27
CA GLU A 58 2.73 -2.29 -19.96
C GLU A 58 2.46 -0.79 -20.18
N PHE A 59 2.65 0.02 -19.14
CA PHE A 59 2.30 1.45 -19.15
C PHE A 59 3.49 2.36 -19.45
N ARG A 60 4.65 1.83 -19.88
CA ARG A 60 5.83 2.65 -20.17
C ARG A 60 5.58 3.67 -21.29
N ASN A 61 4.96 3.20 -22.35
CA ASN A 61 4.62 3.96 -23.55
C ASN A 61 3.14 3.70 -23.83
N PRO A 62 2.23 4.37 -23.11
CA PRO A 62 0.80 4.16 -23.32
C PRO A 62 0.44 4.57 -24.75
N ASP A 63 -0.53 3.87 -25.32
CA ASP A 63 -1.10 4.11 -26.63
C ASP A 63 -2.63 4.22 -26.55
N GLU A 64 -3.29 4.46 -27.67
CA GLU A 64 -4.76 4.59 -27.72
C GLU A 64 -5.48 3.37 -27.13
N SER A 65 -4.93 2.16 -27.30
CA SER A 65 -5.52 0.93 -26.77
C SER A 65 -5.42 0.83 -25.24
N THR A 66 -4.48 1.56 -24.64
CA THR A 66 -4.30 1.63 -23.18
C THR A 66 -5.50 2.28 -22.50
N PHE A 67 -6.17 3.22 -23.18
CA PHE A 67 -7.31 3.99 -22.65
C PHE A 67 -8.68 3.44 -23.04
N SER A 68 -8.72 2.24 -23.62
CA SER A 68 -9.97 1.64 -24.08
C SER A 68 -10.91 1.30 -22.91
N GLU A 69 -12.22 1.35 -23.16
CA GLU A 69 -13.25 1.06 -22.14
C GLU A 69 -13.33 -0.42 -21.74
N ASP A 70 -12.76 -1.33 -22.54
CA ASP A 70 -12.68 -2.76 -22.25
C ASP A 70 -11.57 -3.11 -21.23
N LYS A 71 -10.69 -2.16 -20.92
CA LYS A 71 -9.63 -2.34 -19.93
C LYS A 71 -10.16 -2.17 -18.51
N ASP A 72 -9.60 -2.95 -17.60
CA ASP A 72 -9.90 -2.86 -16.17
C ASP A 72 -9.58 -1.46 -15.62
N ASP A 73 -10.58 -0.83 -14.99
CA ASP A 73 -10.51 0.56 -14.50
C ASP A 73 -9.41 0.72 -13.45
N TYR A 74 -9.33 -0.21 -12.49
CA TYR A 74 -8.33 -0.19 -11.43
C TYR A 74 -6.91 -0.32 -12.01
N ARG A 75 -6.73 -1.26 -12.96
CA ARG A 75 -5.47 -1.47 -13.66
C ARG A 75 -5.02 -0.23 -14.42
N LEU A 76 -5.94 0.48 -15.08
CA LEU A 76 -5.63 1.73 -15.77
C LEU A 76 -5.11 2.79 -14.78
N ILE A 77 -5.78 2.96 -13.64
CA ILE A 77 -5.39 3.96 -12.63
C ILE A 77 -3.99 3.68 -12.09
N VAL A 78 -3.74 2.45 -11.62
CA VAL A 78 -2.43 2.06 -11.07
C VAL A 78 -1.34 2.06 -12.15
N GLY A 79 -1.69 1.68 -13.38
CA GLY A 79 -0.80 1.73 -14.53
C GLY A 79 -0.36 3.15 -14.87
N MET A 80 -1.29 4.11 -14.88
CA MET A 80 -0.96 5.51 -15.14
C MET A 80 -0.20 6.17 -13.99
N CYS A 81 -0.48 5.78 -12.75
CA CYS A 81 0.35 6.15 -11.61
C CYS A 81 1.80 5.68 -11.81
N ALA A 82 2.01 4.41 -12.19
CA ALA A 82 3.35 3.88 -12.48
C ALA A 82 4.01 4.60 -13.68
N ASN A 83 3.26 4.99 -14.71
CA ASN A 83 3.77 5.80 -15.82
C ASN A 83 4.36 7.14 -15.33
N VAL A 84 3.60 7.86 -14.50
CA VAL A 84 4.05 9.14 -13.93
C VAL A 84 5.24 8.91 -12.97
N GLN A 85 5.19 7.88 -12.13
CA GLN A 85 6.27 7.51 -11.21
C GLN A 85 7.60 7.28 -11.94
N MET A 86 7.57 6.57 -13.07
CA MET A 86 8.76 6.34 -13.91
C MET A 86 9.40 7.62 -14.44
N LYS A 87 8.63 8.71 -14.60
CA LYS A 87 9.16 10.02 -15.00
C LYS A 87 9.75 10.75 -13.79
N LEU A 88 9.05 10.72 -12.65
CA LEU A 88 9.47 11.35 -11.40
C LEU A 88 10.78 10.76 -10.84
N GLU A 89 10.93 9.43 -10.85
CA GLU A 89 12.11 8.73 -10.34
C GLU A 89 13.41 9.04 -11.12
N LYS A 90 13.29 9.58 -12.33
CA LYS A 90 14.45 10.00 -13.13
C LYS A 90 14.90 11.43 -12.83
N ALA A 91 14.08 12.21 -12.14
CA ALA A 91 14.39 13.58 -11.79
C ALA A 91 15.42 13.63 -10.65
N SER A 92 16.28 14.65 -10.67
CA SER A 92 17.20 14.92 -9.56
C SER A 92 16.49 15.38 -8.30
N ASN A 93 15.31 16.00 -8.45
CA ASN A 93 14.45 16.42 -7.36
C ASN A 93 13.00 16.02 -7.68
N MET A 94 12.49 15.04 -6.94
CA MET A 94 11.17 14.48 -7.18
C MET A 94 10.04 15.47 -6.87
N ASN A 95 10.20 16.29 -5.83
CA ASN A 95 9.16 17.24 -5.42
C ASN A 95 9.00 18.39 -6.42
N GLU A 96 10.12 18.84 -7.01
CA GLU A 96 10.13 19.83 -8.08
C GLU A 96 9.55 19.24 -9.38
N ALA A 97 9.99 18.03 -9.77
CA ALA A 97 9.41 17.36 -10.93
C ALA A 97 7.91 17.08 -10.76
N PHE A 98 7.47 16.74 -9.54
CA PHE A 98 6.07 16.58 -9.21
C PHE A 98 5.30 17.90 -9.33
N SER A 99 5.86 19.02 -8.86
CA SER A 99 5.19 20.32 -8.95
C SER A 99 5.06 20.83 -10.39
N GLU A 100 5.96 20.42 -11.29
CA GLU A 100 5.93 20.73 -12.72
C GLU A 100 4.94 19.87 -13.53
N LEU A 101 4.45 18.76 -12.98
CA LEU A 101 3.44 17.94 -13.66
C LEU A 101 2.15 18.74 -13.92
N SER A 102 1.51 18.46 -15.06
CA SER A 102 0.14 18.90 -15.31
C SER A 102 -0.80 18.38 -14.23
N GLU A 103 -1.88 19.12 -13.99
CA GLU A 103 -2.89 18.76 -12.97
C GLU A 103 -3.48 17.37 -13.22
N VAL A 104 -3.74 17.03 -14.49
CA VAL A 104 -4.19 15.69 -14.90
C VAL A 104 -3.21 14.60 -14.45
N LYS A 105 -1.90 14.78 -14.68
CA LYS A 105 -0.86 13.81 -14.29
C LYS A 105 -0.73 13.70 -12.76
N LYS A 106 -0.83 14.83 -12.04
CA LYS A 106 -0.85 14.84 -10.58
C LYS A 106 -2.06 14.07 -10.07
N ASN A 107 -3.25 14.34 -10.59
CA ASN A 107 -4.48 13.67 -10.17
C ASN A 107 -4.41 12.15 -10.41
N ALA A 108 -3.96 11.71 -11.58
CA ALA A 108 -3.79 10.28 -11.87
C ALA A 108 -2.77 9.61 -10.94
N TYR A 109 -1.64 10.26 -10.67
CA TYR A 109 -0.61 9.78 -9.75
C TYR A 109 -1.14 9.68 -8.31
N CYS A 110 -1.76 10.74 -7.81
CA CYS A 110 -2.33 10.80 -6.46
C CYS A 110 -3.39 9.72 -6.25
N LEU A 111 -4.34 9.58 -7.18
CA LEU A 111 -5.40 8.58 -7.06
C LEU A 111 -4.85 7.16 -7.07
N GLY A 112 -3.79 6.89 -7.83
CA GLY A 112 -3.10 5.60 -7.79
C GLY A 112 -2.56 5.24 -6.41
N TYR A 113 -1.86 6.18 -5.75
CA TYR A 113 -1.37 6.00 -4.39
C TYR A 113 -2.50 5.88 -3.37
N VAL A 114 -3.53 6.73 -3.48
CA VAL A 114 -4.72 6.64 -2.62
C VAL A 114 -5.28 5.22 -2.68
N PHE A 115 -5.51 4.65 -3.87
CA PHE A 115 -6.08 3.31 -3.98
C PHE A 115 -5.12 2.17 -3.59
N GLU A 116 -3.83 2.25 -3.92
CA GLU A 116 -2.87 1.18 -3.61
C GLU A 116 -2.52 1.11 -2.12
N ASP A 117 -2.43 2.26 -1.44
CA ASP A 117 -2.01 2.35 -0.03
C ASP A 117 -3.19 2.38 0.94
N SER A 118 -4.41 2.58 0.46
CA SER A 118 -5.63 2.48 1.29
C SER A 118 -6.35 1.14 1.20
N LYS A 119 -5.76 0.12 0.56
CA LYS A 119 -6.39 -1.20 0.34
C LYS A 119 -7.03 -1.80 1.58
N ASN A 120 -6.41 -1.61 2.75
CA ASN A 120 -6.98 -2.05 4.01
C ASN A 120 -7.77 -0.93 4.70
N LYS A 121 -7.14 0.25 4.82
CA LYS A 121 -7.61 1.39 5.62
C LYS A 121 -7.16 2.69 4.99
N LEU A 122 -8.02 3.70 5.02
CA LEU A 122 -7.65 5.02 4.51
C LEU A 122 -6.59 5.68 5.38
N SER A 123 -6.62 5.42 6.68
CA SER A 123 -5.63 5.95 7.61
C SER A 123 -4.22 5.37 7.41
N GLU A 124 -4.07 4.25 6.69
CA GLU A 124 -2.76 3.72 6.27
C GLU A 124 -2.13 4.57 5.17
N TYR A 125 -2.92 5.04 4.20
CA TYR A 125 -2.46 5.97 3.17
C TYR A 125 -1.87 7.25 3.78
N PHE A 126 -2.59 7.90 4.71
CA PHE A 126 -2.12 9.13 5.35
C PHE A 126 -0.86 8.93 6.20
N ARG A 127 -0.74 7.79 6.90
CA ARG A 127 0.45 7.50 7.73
C ARG A 127 1.69 7.09 6.93
N SER A 128 1.50 6.61 5.70
CA SER A 128 2.58 6.06 4.88
C SER A 128 3.13 7.08 3.89
N ASN A 129 2.43 8.20 3.70
CA ASN A 129 2.75 9.22 2.72
C ASN A 129 2.93 10.59 3.37
N GLY A 130 3.54 11.54 2.66
CA GLY A 130 3.81 12.89 3.14
C GLY A 130 3.62 13.95 2.08
N GLU A 131 3.86 15.22 2.42
CA GLU A 131 3.74 16.32 1.47
C GLU A 131 4.82 16.29 0.37
N PRO A 132 4.50 16.70 -0.87
CA PRO A 132 3.25 17.37 -1.32
C PRO A 132 2.11 16.42 -1.70
N LEU A 133 2.27 15.09 -1.54
CA LEU A 133 1.33 14.09 -2.06
C LEU A 133 -0.01 14.11 -1.32
N LEU A 134 0.00 14.35 0.01
CA LEU A 134 -1.22 14.37 0.81
C LEU A 134 -2.16 15.50 0.38
N SER A 135 -1.66 16.73 0.33
CA SER A 135 -2.44 17.90 -0.12
C SER A 135 -2.89 17.76 -1.58
N ALA A 136 -2.02 17.27 -2.47
CA ALA A 136 -2.40 17.03 -3.86
C ALA A 136 -3.49 15.96 -4.00
N SER A 137 -3.44 14.90 -3.20
CA SER A 137 -4.44 13.83 -3.22
C SER A 137 -5.80 14.29 -2.71
N LYS A 138 -5.84 15.19 -1.72
CA LYS A 138 -7.08 15.84 -1.31
C LYS A 138 -7.74 16.57 -2.47
N ASN A 139 -6.96 17.33 -3.26
CA ASN A 139 -7.49 18.03 -4.43
C ASN A 139 -8.00 17.03 -5.49
N ALA A 140 -7.18 16.04 -5.84
CA ALA A 140 -7.53 15.01 -6.81
C ALA A 140 -8.80 14.25 -6.44
N VAL A 141 -8.94 13.85 -5.17
CA VAL A 141 -10.12 13.14 -4.67
C VAL A 141 -11.38 14.01 -4.76
N ASN A 142 -11.30 15.27 -4.33
CA ASN A 142 -12.46 16.17 -4.34
C ASN A 142 -12.89 16.55 -5.75
N GLU A 143 -11.93 16.73 -6.67
CA GLU A 143 -12.19 17.08 -8.06
C GLU A 143 -12.74 15.90 -8.87
N VAL A 144 -12.10 14.72 -8.75
CA VAL A 144 -12.38 13.59 -9.65
C VAL A 144 -13.48 12.67 -9.12
N ILE A 145 -13.48 12.39 -7.81
CA ILE A 145 -14.38 11.39 -7.21
C ILE A 145 -15.55 12.08 -6.49
N GLY A 146 -15.21 12.99 -5.58
CA GLY A 146 -16.15 13.75 -4.76
C GLY A 146 -17.09 12.87 -3.90
N GLY A 147 -18.22 13.46 -3.51
CA GLY A 147 -19.30 12.78 -2.76
C GLY A 147 -18.83 12.14 -1.45
N ASP A 148 -19.47 11.03 -1.07
CA ASP A 148 -19.21 10.30 0.18
C ASP A 148 -17.71 9.96 0.35
N PHE A 149 -17.03 9.59 -0.75
CA PHE A 149 -15.61 9.24 -0.72
C PHE A 149 -14.76 10.46 -0.36
N GLY A 150 -15.00 11.60 -1.02
CA GLY A 150 -14.31 12.86 -0.70
C GLY A 150 -14.60 13.35 0.71
N GLU A 151 -15.84 13.20 1.19
CA GLU A 151 -16.19 13.57 2.56
C GLU A 151 -15.45 12.74 3.61
N ILE A 152 -15.37 11.41 3.44
CA ILE A 152 -14.62 10.53 4.34
C ILE A 152 -13.12 10.87 4.28
N PHE A 153 -12.59 11.05 3.06
CA PHE A 153 -11.20 11.43 2.85
C PHE A 153 -10.83 12.73 3.55
N ASN A 154 -11.65 13.77 3.41
CA ASN A 154 -11.40 15.07 4.04
C ASN A 154 -11.45 14.98 5.58
N LYS A 155 -12.32 14.12 6.15
CA LYS A 155 -12.39 13.93 7.60
C LYS A 155 -11.12 13.31 8.16
N GLU A 156 -10.59 12.27 7.50
CA GLU A 156 -9.34 11.65 7.93
C GLU A 156 -8.11 12.52 7.63
N PHE A 157 -8.10 13.24 6.49
CA PHE A 157 -7.02 14.17 6.14
C PHE A 157 -6.78 15.18 7.26
N VAL A 158 -7.83 15.88 7.73
CA VAL A 158 -7.70 16.92 8.76
C VAL A 158 -7.24 16.33 10.10
N MET A 159 -7.63 15.09 10.42
CA MET A 159 -7.21 14.43 11.66
C MET A 159 -5.75 13.97 11.65
N LEU A 160 -5.16 13.73 10.47
CA LEU A 160 -3.81 13.21 10.31
C LEU A 160 -2.87 14.23 9.63
N ASP A 161 -3.32 15.45 9.39
CA ASP A 161 -2.50 16.54 8.87
C ASP A 161 -1.58 17.04 9.99
N GLU A 162 -0.29 16.76 9.85
CA GLU A 162 0.73 17.20 10.82
C GLU A 162 0.84 18.72 10.92
N ASN A 163 0.31 19.47 9.95
CA ASN A 163 0.27 20.94 9.96
C ASN A 163 -0.99 21.49 10.63
N ASP A 164 -2.00 20.67 10.93
CA ASP A 164 -3.19 21.08 11.67
C ASP A 164 -3.00 20.90 13.18
N GLU A 165 -2.56 21.96 13.85
CA GLU A 165 -2.40 21.96 15.31
C GLU A 165 -3.73 22.00 16.08
N THR A 166 -4.86 22.17 15.38
CA THR A 166 -6.19 22.38 16.01
C THR A 166 -7.01 21.11 16.15
N THR A 167 -6.71 20.09 15.34
CA THR A 167 -7.41 18.81 15.34
C THR A 167 -6.56 17.74 16.02
N SER A 168 -7.03 17.20 17.15
CA SER A 168 -6.37 16.07 17.80
C SER A 168 -6.76 14.75 17.13
N VAL A 169 -5.80 13.83 17.02
CA VAL A 169 -6.06 12.46 16.57
C VAL A 169 -6.96 11.74 17.57
N ASP A 170 -8.19 11.44 17.15
CA ASP A 170 -9.14 10.57 17.86
C ASP A 170 -9.13 9.18 17.21
N ASN A 171 -8.58 8.19 17.90
CA ASN A 171 -8.43 6.83 17.38
C ASN A 171 -9.77 6.08 17.19
N ASP A 172 -10.79 6.40 18.01
CA ASP A 172 -12.11 5.77 17.89
C ASP A 172 -12.84 6.33 16.67
N LEU A 173 -12.73 7.65 16.47
CA LEU A 173 -13.31 8.32 15.31
C LEU A 173 -12.59 7.93 14.01
N LEU A 174 -11.27 7.79 14.04
CA LEU A 174 -10.48 7.31 12.90
C LEU A 174 -10.87 5.88 12.53
N SER A 175 -11.01 4.99 13.53
CA SER A 175 -11.47 3.60 13.29
C SER A 175 -12.88 3.56 12.69
N LYS A 176 -13.75 4.49 13.07
CA LYS A 176 -15.08 4.64 12.46
C LYS A 176 -14.99 5.09 11.01
N TYR A 177 -14.14 6.06 10.68
CA TYR A 177 -13.96 6.53 9.30
C TYR A 177 -13.32 5.47 8.40
N ASP A 178 -12.31 4.75 8.89
CA ASP A 178 -11.74 3.59 8.20
C ASP A 178 -12.83 2.56 7.88
N GLY A 179 -13.73 2.28 8.84
CA GLY A 179 -14.87 1.38 8.62
C GLY A 179 -15.87 1.92 7.59
N GLN A 180 -16.17 3.22 7.59
CA GLN A 180 -17.01 3.85 6.58
C GLN A 180 -16.37 3.78 5.19
N PHE A 181 -15.07 4.02 5.09
CA PHE A 181 -14.30 3.90 3.87
C PHE A 181 -14.33 2.47 3.32
N SER A 182 -14.03 1.46 4.14
CA SER A 182 -14.06 0.05 3.71
C SER A 182 -15.45 -0.36 3.22
N ASN A 183 -16.52 0.06 3.91
CA ASN A 183 -17.89 -0.21 3.47
C ASN A 183 -18.19 0.46 2.14
N LEU A 184 -17.79 1.73 1.97
CA LEU A 184 -18.00 2.47 0.73
C LEU A 184 -17.27 1.81 -0.47
N ILE A 185 -16.02 1.38 -0.28
CA ILE A 185 -15.25 0.67 -1.31
C ILE A 185 -15.88 -0.69 -1.63
N SER A 186 -16.37 -1.42 -0.62
CA SER A 186 -17.07 -2.69 -0.83
C SER A 186 -18.37 -2.54 -1.63
N GLU A 187 -19.16 -1.49 -1.33
CA GLU A 187 -20.46 -1.26 -1.96
C GLU A 187 -20.38 -0.55 -3.32
N LYS A 188 -19.50 0.44 -3.45
CA LYS A 188 -19.43 1.36 -4.60
C LYS A 188 -18.04 1.42 -5.26
N GLY A 189 -17.11 0.54 -4.89
CA GLY A 189 -15.73 0.56 -5.39
C GLY A 189 -15.63 0.57 -6.91
N ALA A 190 -16.43 -0.27 -7.59
CA ALA A 190 -16.45 -0.29 -9.06
C ALA A 190 -16.86 1.06 -9.69
N GLU A 191 -17.85 1.76 -9.10
CA GLU A 191 -18.26 3.08 -9.56
C GLU A 191 -17.18 4.14 -9.30
N ILE A 192 -16.51 4.05 -8.14
CA ILE A 192 -15.43 4.96 -7.75
C ILE A 192 -14.22 4.79 -8.68
N TYR A 193 -13.80 3.55 -8.93
CA TYR A 193 -12.72 3.26 -9.87
C TYR A 193 -13.10 3.70 -11.28
N LYS A 194 -14.33 3.45 -11.71
CA LYS A 194 -14.80 3.90 -13.01
C LYS A 194 -14.70 5.41 -13.18
N LYS A 195 -15.13 6.22 -12.18
CA LYS A 195 -14.99 7.68 -12.25
C LYS A 195 -13.54 8.12 -12.42
N ALA A 196 -12.62 7.54 -11.64
CA ALA A 196 -11.20 7.87 -11.73
C ALA A 196 -10.59 7.44 -13.09
N ALA A 197 -10.97 6.27 -13.59
CA ALA A 197 -10.55 5.78 -14.90
C ALA A 197 -11.12 6.63 -16.04
N ASP A 198 -12.40 7.01 -15.99
CA ASP A 198 -13.04 7.86 -16.99
C ASP A 198 -12.43 9.26 -17.04
N TYR A 199 -11.99 9.80 -15.90
CA TYR A 199 -11.19 11.03 -15.85
C TYR A 199 -9.86 10.87 -16.59
N ILE A 200 -9.14 9.77 -16.37
CA ILE A 200 -7.88 9.47 -17.08
C ILE A 200 -8.14 9.32 -18.59
N ARG A 201 -9.16 8.56 -18.99
CA ARG A 201 -9.53 8.34 -20.40
C ARG A 201 -9.91 9.64 -21.10
N SER A 202 -10.67 10.50 -20.42
CA SER A 202 -11.09 11.80 -20.96
C SER A 202 -9.93 12.76 -21.19
N ASN A 203 -8.80 12.53 -20.50
CA ASN A 203 -7.58 13.34 -20.61
C ASN A 203 -6.39 12.53 -21.15
N LYS A 204 -6.64 11.47 -21.93
CA LYS A 204 -5.60 10.56 -22.45
C LYS A 204 -4.47 11.25 -23.22
N ASP A 205 -4.78 12.37 -23.89
CA ASP A 205 -3.81 13.12 -24.71
C ASP A 205 -2.62 13.63 -23.87
N GLU A 206 -2.82 13.89 -22.57
CA GLU A 206 -1.75 14.25 -21.64
C GLU A 206 -0.71 13.14 -21.48
N PHE A 207 -1.09 11.88 -21.71
CA PHE A 207 -0.27 10.71 -21.46
C PHE A 207 0.30 10.08 -22.74
N LEU A 208 -0.32 10.35 -23.89
CA LEU A 208 0.15 9.89 -25.21
C LEU A 208 1.34 10.72 -25.74
N ALA A 209 1.63 11.87 -25.12
CA ALA A 209 2.76 12.75 -25.41
C ALA A 209 4.05 12.38 -24.65
#